data_AF-A0A928Z4U1-F1
#
_entry.id   AF-A0A928Z4U1-F1
#
_cell.length_a   1.000
_cell.length_b   1.000
_cell.length_c   1.000
_cell.angle_alpha   90.00
_cell.angle_beta   90.00
_cell.angle_gamma   90.00
#
_symmetry.space_group_name_H-M   'P 1'
#
loop_
_entity.id
_entity.type
_entity.pdbx_description
1 polymer ?
#
loop_
_entity_poly.entity_id
_entity_poly.type
_entity_poly.pdbx_seq_one_letter_code
_entity_poly.pdbx_strand_id
1 'polypeptide(L)'
;MKLAFWILVVLVILIILAIKYLPWWALIAVIVLGALTIPWALKQGMKQVLLLPFKAKGQVLKGATVQVHQVQSTNMPTLRQGSDMDVATFADLRERYHQLKWYTVDASISPVKREADVPFSAWEPGDLMLVPPGKKVKDIEGLAENDVSEIHDYEIYETNRFQQDMEGKHLGSQRVKFLVGVQPGVQTLQFRYYLELFGEVEFPFTVNGTAQLKPA
;
A
#
# COMPACT_ATOMS: atom_id res chain seq x y z
N MET A 1 6.07 -14.09 -25.77
CA MET A 1 5.53 -15.30 -26.43
C MET A 1 6.59 -16.33 -26.83
N LYS A 2 7.70 -15.97 -27.52
CA LYS A 2 8.74 -16.95 -27.94
C LYS A 2 9.33 -17.79 -26.79
N LEU A 3 9.53 -17.20 -25.61
CA LEU A 3 10.08 -17.91 -24.45
C LEU A 3 9.13 -19.01 -23.91
N ALA A 4 7.83 -18.71 -23.77
CA ALA A 4 6.85 -19.68 -23.29
C ALA A 4 6.72 -20.88 -24.23
N PHE A 5 6.80 -20.64 -25.54
CA PHE A 5 6.83 -21.71 -26.54
C PHE A 5 8.03 -22.64 -26.34
N TRP A 6 9.23 -22.10 -26.18
CA TRP A 6 10.44 -22.91 -25.94
C TRP A 6 10.37 -23.68 -24.61
N ILE A 7 9.84 -23.07 -23.55
CA ILE A 7 9.63 -23.74 -22.26
C ILE A 7 8.69 -24.95 -22.43
N LEU A 8 7.59 -24.77 -23.17
CA LEU A 8 6.65 -25.85 -23.44
C LEU A 8 7.30 -26.99 -24.24
N VAL A 9 8.07 -26.66 -25.28
CA VAL A 9 8.79 -27.66 -26.09
C VAL A 9 9.78 -28.45 -25.24
N VAL A 10 10.57 -27.77 -24.40
CA VAL A 10 11.51 -28.43 -23.48
C VAL A 10 10.77 -29.32 -22.48
N LEU A 11 9.65 -28.87 -21.93
CA LEU A 11 8.83 -29.64 -20.99
C LEU A 11 8.29 -30.93 -21.63
N VAL A 12 7.80 -30.84 -22.88
CA VAL A 12 7.32 -32.02 -23.62
C VAL A 12 8.46 -33.01 -23.89
N ILE A 13 9.63 -32.53 -24.31
CA ILE A 13 10.81 -33.39 -24.53
C ILE A 13 11.21 -34.10 -23.23
N LEU A 14 11.24 -33.39 -22.09
CA LEU A 14 11.57 -33.97 -20.79
C LEU A 14 10.56 -35.04 -20.36
N ILE A 15 9.27 -34.85 -20.62
CA ILE A 15 8.24 -35.86 -20.33
C ILE A 15 8.45 -37.13 -21.17
N ILE A 16 8.75 -36.98 -22.46
CA ILE A 16 9.01 -38.13 -23.36
C ILE A 16 10.26 -38.89 -22.90
N LEU A 17 11.34 -38.18 -22.57
CA LEU A 17 12.57 -38.78 -22.04
C LEU A 17 12.33 -39.48 -20.70
N ALA A 18 11.53 -38.88 -19.82
CA ALA A 18 11.16 -39.47 -18.55
C ALA A 18 10.44 -40.81 -18.74
N ILE A 19 9.43 -40.88 -19.62
CA ILE A 19 8.69 -42.12 -19.89
C ILE A 19 9.58 -43.19 -20.53
N LYS A 20 10.49 -42.80 -21.43
CA LYS A 20 11.34 -43.75 -22.15
C LYS A 20 12.46 -44.34 -21.30
N TYR A 21 13.04 -43.54 -20.40
CA TYR A 21 14.28 -43.91 -19.71
C TYR A 21 14.13 -44.12 -18.20
N LEU A 22 13.03 -43.68 -17.56
CA LEU A 22 12.82 -43.94 -16.13
C LEU A 22 12.09 -45.28 -15.92
N PRO A 23 12.53 -46.10 -14.96
CA PRO A 23 11.74 -47.23 -14.50
C PRO A 23 10.44 -46.74 -13.85
N TRP A 24 9.39 -47.56 -13.92
CA TRP A 24 8.03 -47.20 -13.49
C TRP A 24 7.93 -46.70 -12.04
N TRP A 25 8.75 -47.23 -11.12
CA TRP A 25 8.78 -46.78 -9.72
C TRP A 25 9.31 -45.34 -9.59
N ALA A 26 10.26 -44.95 -10.44
CA ALA A 26 10.81 -43.60 -10.44
C ALA A 26 9.77 -42.61 -11.01
N LEU A 27 8.95 -43.04 -11.96
CA LEU A 27 7.83 -42.27 -12.46
C LEU A 27 6.80 -42.00 -11.35
N ILE A 28 6.47 -43.00 -10.53
CA ILE A 28 5.60 -42.82 -9.35
C ILE A 28 6.23 -41.81 -8.38
N ALA A 29 7.53 -41.95 -8.07
CA ALA A 29 8.22 -41.02 -7.17
C ALA A 29 8.17 -39.56 -7.68
N VAL A 30 8.37 -39.35 -9.00
CA VAL A 30 8.26 -38.02 -9.62
C VAL A 30 6.84 -37.48 -9.51
N ILE A 31 5.81 -38.31 -9.73
CA ILE A 31 4.41 -37.89 -9.60
C ILE A 31 4.10 -37.49 -8.16
N VAL A 32 4.50 -38.30 -7.17
CA VAL A 32 4.28 -38.00 -5.74
C VAL A 32 5.01 -36.73 -5.35
N LEU A 33 6.27 -36.56 -5.76
CA LEU A 33 7.04 -35.35 -5.51
C LEU A 33 6.40 -34.12 -6.17
N GLY A 34 5.96 -34.25 -7.42
CA GLY A 34 5.21 -33.21 -8.13
C GLY A 34 3.93 -32.83 -7.38
N ALA A 35 3.13 -33.81 -6.98
CA ALA A 35 1.89 -33.58 -6.24
C ALA A 35 2.12 -32.85 -4.90
N LEU A 36 3.24 -33.09 -4.23
CA LEU A 36 3.60 -32.42 -2.97
C LEU A 36 4.16 -31.00 -3.20
N THR A 37 4.98 -30.81 -4.23
CA THR A 37 5.69 -29.54 -4.49
C THR A 37 4.88 -28.53 -5.29
N ILE A 38 4.00 -28.98 -6.20
CA ILE A 38 3.22 -28.10 -7.09
C ILE A 38 2.32 -27.15 -6.29
N PRO A 39 1.50 -27.60 -5.32
CA PRO A 39 0.64 -26.69 -4.56
C PRO A 39 1.44 -25.62 -3.80
N TRP A 40 2.59 -26.01 -3.23
CA TRP A 40 3.49 -25.09 -2.55
C TRP A 40 4.08 -24.05 -3.53
N ALA A 41 4.59 -24.50 -4.68
CA ALA A 41 5.15 -23.63 -5.71
C ALA A 41 4.08 -22.70 -6.32
N LEU A 42 2.87 -23.21 -6.57
CA LEU A 42 1.74 -22.42 -7.05
C LEU A 42 1.33 -21.36 -6.04
N LYS A 43 1.22 -21.71 -4.75
CA LYS A 43 0.91 -20.74 -3.68
C LYS A 43 1.94 -19.62 -3.63
N GLN A 44 3.22 -19.93 -3.77
CA GLN A 44 4.29 -18.92 -3.81
C GLN A 44 4.26 -18.08 -5.08
N GLY A 45 4.05 -18.70 -6.25
CA GLY A 45 3.97 -18.00 -7.54
C GLY A 45 2.76 -17.09 -7.65
N MET A 46 1.59 -17.52 -7.16
CA MET A 46 0.36 -16.73 -7.16
C MET A 46 0.52 -15.43 -6.38
N LYS A 47 1.20 -15.46 -5.22
CA LYS A 47 1.49 -14.23 -4.44
C LYS A 47 2.24 -13.19 -5.28
N GLN A 48 3.25 -13.61 -6.05
CA GLN A 48 4.02 -12.69 -6.89
C GLN A 48 3.18 -12.12 -8.04
N VAL A 49 2.37 -12.95 -8.69
CA VAL A 49 1.49 -12.51 -9.78
C VAL A 49 0.45 -11.51 -9.28
N LEU A 50 -0.11 -11.72 -8.09
CA LEU A 50 -1.06 -10.79 -7.47
C LEU A 50 -0.41 -9.45 -7.08
N LEU A 51 0.90 -9.42 -6.82
CA LEU A 51 1.65 -8.19 -6.52
C LEU A 51 1.98 -7.35 -7.77
N LEU A 52 1.99 -7.94 -8.96
CA LEU A 52 2.31 -7.24 -10.22
C LEU A 52 1.45 -5.98 -10.47
N PRO A 53 0.10 -6.03 -10.38
CA PRO A 53 -0.73 -4.83 -10.58
C PRO A 53 -0.45 -3.76 -9.53
N PHE A 54 -0.25 -4.13 -8.27
CA PHE A 54 0.07 -3.18 -7.19
C PHE A 54 1.43 -2.51 -7.40
N LYS A 55 2.43 -3.27 -7.87
CA LYS A 55 3.73 -2.71 -8.24
C LYS A 55 3.60 -1.76 -9.42
N ALA A 56 2.82 -2.12 -10.43
CA ALA A 56 2.64 -1.28 -11.62
C ALA A 56 1.85 0.01 -11.29
N LYS A 57 0.80 -0.07 -10.47
CA LYS A 57 0.09 1.10 -9.96
C LYS A 57 0.99 1.96 -9.08
N GLY A 58 1.67 1.35 -8.11
CA GLY A 58 2.58 2.03 -7.17
C GLY A 58 3.65 2.85 -7.87
N GLN A 59 4.16 2.36 -9.00
CA GLN A 59 5.17 3.05 -9.79
C GLN A 59 4.80 4.49 -10.11
N VAL A 60 3.54 4.88 -10.27
CA VAL A 60 3.18 6.28 -10.60
C VAL A 60 3.76 7.29 -9.60
N LEU A 61 3.87 6.94 -8.31
CA LEU A 61 4.44 7.81 -7.26
C LEU A 61 5.87 7.42 -6.85
N LYS A 62 6.52 6.50 -7.56
CA LYS A 62 7.92 6.17 -7.28
C LYS A 62 8.82 7.41 -7.47
N GLY A 63 9.48 7.81 -6.38
CA GLY A 63 10.32 9.00 -6.33
C GLY A 63 9.54 10.32 -6.34
N ALA A 64 8.22 10.29 -6.10
CA ALA A 64 7.42 11.51 -5.97
C ALA A 64 7.97 12.40 -4.85
N THR A 65 7.74 13.71 -4.99
CA THR A 65 8.10 14.68 -3.97
C THR A 65 6.85 15.07 -3.19
N VAL A 66 7.02 15.32 -1.90
CA VAL A 66 5.95 15.82 -1.03
C VAL A 66 6.39 17.12 -0.41
N GLN A 67 5.54 18.12 -0.51
CA GLN A 67 5.68 19.38 0.21
C GLN A 67 4.55 19.48 1.22
N VAL A 68 4.88 19.34 2.50
CA VAL A 68 3.93 19.52 3.60
C VAL A 68 3.78 21.01 3.87
N HIS A 69 2.56 21.53 3.74
CA HIS A 69 2.25 22.94 3.97
C HIS A 69 1.84 23.19 5.42
N GLN A 70 1.05 22.28 5.99
CA GLN A 70 0.53 22.43 7.35
C GLN A 70 0.20 21.08 7.98
N VAL A 71 0.51 20.95 9.26
CA VAL A 71 0.04 19.87 10.13
C VAL A 71 -0.64 20.51 11.33
N GLN A 72 -1.94 20.28 11.52
CA GLN A 72 -2.71 20.89 12.59
C GLN A 72 -3.46 19.82 13.39
N SER A 73 -3.41 19.91 14.72
CA SER A 73 -4.20 19.01 15.57
C SER A 73 -5.70 19.30 15.41
N THR A 74 -6.50 18.25 15.38
CA THR A 74 -7.96 18.34 15.27
C THR A 74 -8.63 17.34 16.21
N ASN A 75 -9.96 17.41 16.29
CA ASN A 75 -10.76 16.46 17.05
C ASN A 75 -10.95 15.16 16.27
N MET A 76 -11.21 14.09 17.00
CA MET A 76 -11.59 12.80 16.41
C MET A 76 -12.80 12.97 15.48
N PRO A 77 -12.79 12.36 14.28
CA PRO A 77 -13.95 12.39 13.39
C PRO A 77 -15.17 11.75 14.03
N THR A 78 -16.35 12.20 13.60
CA THR A 78 -17.60 11.55 13.99
C THR A 78 -17.76 10.26 13.20
N LEU A 79 -17.61 9.13 13.87
CA LEU A 79 -17.86 7.82 13.29
C LEU A 79 -19.37 7.65 13.04
N ARG A 80 -19.74 7.27 11.81
CA ARG A 80 -21.10 6.86 11.45
C ARG A 80 -21.14 5.34 11.40
N GLN A 81 -22.10 4.74 12.10
CA GLN A 81 -22.35 3.30 11.98
C GLN A 81 -22.95 3.04 10.59
N GLY A 82 -22.19 2.36 9.73
CA GLY A 82 -22.71 1.88 8.44
C GLY A 82 -23.78 0.80 8.64
N SER A 83 -24.67 0.63 7.66
CA SER A 83 -25.75 -0.37 7.71
C SER A 83 -25.25 -1.80 7.89
N ASP A 84 -24.03 -2.07 7.40
CA ASP A 84 -23.49 -3.42 7.28
C ASP A 84 -22.51 -3.76 8.42
N MET A 85 -22.25 -2.81 9.32
CA MET A 85 -21.31 -2.98 10.42
C MET A 85 -22.04 -3.38 11.70
N ASP A 86 -21.73 -4.56 12.22
CA ASP A 86 -22.27 -5.00 13.49
C ASP A 86 -21.78 -4.12 14.67
N VAL A 87 -22.52 -4.19 15.78
CA VAL A 87 -22.30 -3.34 16.95
C VAL A 87 -20.93 -3.59 17.59
N ALA A 88 -20.46 -4.84 17.59
CA ALA A 88 -19.18 -5.20 18.21
C ALA A 88 -18.02 -4.59 17.42
N THR A 89 -18.04 -4.76 16.09
CA THR A 89 -17.05 -4.19 15.17
C THR A 89 -17.01 -2.67 15.26
N PHE A 90 -18.18 -2.01 15.36
CA PHE A 90 -18.24 -0.56 15.53
C PHE A 90 -17.68 -0.10 16.89
N ALA A 91 -17.94 -0.85 17.96
CA ALA A 91 -17.37 -0.56 19.29
C ALA A 91 -15.84 -0.68 19.29
N ASP A 92 -15.30 -1.76 18.70
CA ASP A 92 -13.86 -1.98 18.59
C ASP A 92 -13.17 -0.88 17.75
N LEU A 93 -13.78 -0.47 16.64
CA LEU A 93 -13.32 0.66 15.83
C LEU A 93 -13.28 1.95 16.64
N ARG A 94 -14.36 2.24 17.37
CA ARG A 94 -14.46 3.45 18.19
C ARG A 94 -13.40 3.46 19.29
N GLU A 95 -13.17 2.33 19.96
CA GLU A 95 -12.14 2.21 20.99
C GLU A 95 -10.75 2.49 20.40
N ARG A 96 -10.41 1.90 19.24
CA ARG A 96 -9.15 2.19 18.53
C ARG A 96 -9.02 3.67 18.20
N TYR A 97 -10.08 4.31 17.69
CA TYR A 97 -10.07 5.73 17.32
C TYR A 97 -9.82 6.66 18.51
N HIS A 98 -10.30 6.30 19.70
CA HIS A 98 -10.06 7.05 20.93
C HIS A 98 -8.60 7.00 21.41
N GLN A 99 -7.84 5.99 20.99
CA GLN A 99 -6.42 5.85 21.32
C GLN A 99 -5.52 6.70 20.40
N LEU A 100 -6.03 7.17 19.25
CA LEU A 100 -5.29 7.95 18.27
C LEU A 100 -5.34 9.45 18.57
N LYS A 101 -4.29 10.17 18.14
CA LYS A 101 -4.26 11.63 18.05
C LYS A 101 -4.56 12.04 16.62
N TRP A 102 -5.46 13.00 16.47
CA TRP A 102 -6.01 13.37 15.17
C TRP A 102 -5.38 14.66 14.65
N TYR A 103 -5.04 14.65 13.36
CA TYR A 103 -4.41 15.76 12.66
C TYR A 103 -5.02 15.97 11.28
N THR A 104 -5.09 17.23 10.85
CA THR A 104 -5.22 17.58 9.44
C THR A 104 -3.84 17.82 8.84
N VAL A 105 -3.56 17.20 7.70
CA VAL A 105 -2.28 17.29 6.98
C VAL A 105 -2.55 17.85 5.58
N ASP A 106 -2.11 19.08 5.32
CA ASP A 106 -2.15 19.71 3.99
C ASP A 106 -0.80 19.49 3.30
N ALA A 107 -0.80 18.78 2.17
CA ALA A 107 0.40 18.46 1.43
C ALA A 107 0.19 18.52 -0.08
N SER A 108 1.21 18.99 -0.81
CA SER A 108 1.30 18.82 -2.26
C SER A 108 2.16 17.62 -2.60
N ILE A 109 1.63 16.72 -3.42
CA ILE A 109 2.29 15.51 -3.89
C ILE A 109 2.51 15.66 -5.40
N SER A 110 3.77 15.60 -5.83
CA SER A 110 4.16 15.78 -7.22
C SER A 110 4.89 14.53 -7.74
N PRO A 111 4.25 13.74 -8.64
CA PRO A 111 4.91 12.64 -9.33
C PRO A 111 6.10 13.12 -10.16
N VAL A 112 7.13 12.28 -10.30
CA VAL A 112 8.23 12.55 -11.23
C VAL A 112 7.69 12.51 -12.66
N LYS A 113 8.04 13.50 -13.49
CA LYS A 113 7.73 13.46 -14.92
C LYS A 113 8.40 12.23 -15.54
N ARG A 114 7.60 11.36 -16.15
CA ARG A 114 8.09 10.17 -16.86
C ARG A 114 7.71 10.22 -18.33
N GLU A 115 8.48 9.47 -19.11
CA GLU A 115 8.19 9.21 -20.51
C GLU A 115 6.84 8.46 -20.64
N ALA A 116 6.20 8.60 -21.80
CA ALA A 116 4.83 8.15 -22.05
C ALA A 116 4.61 6.62 -22.01
N ASP A 117 5.66 5.82 -21.71
CA ASP A 117 5.63 4.35 -21.80
C ASP A 117 5.34 3.64 -20.47
N VAL A 118 4.94 4.37 -19.42
CA VAL A 118 4.47 3.74 -18.18
C VAL A 118 2.98 3.39 -18.26
N PRO A 119 2.57 2.17 -17.86
CA PRO A 119 1.18 1.70 -18.01
C PRO A 119 0.17 2.46 -17.15
N PHE A 120 0.63 3.18 -16.11
CA PHE A 120 -0.20 3.98 -15.22
C PHE A 120 0.40 5.39 -15.07
N SER A 121 -0.43 6.40 -15.30
CA SER A 121 -0.08 7.82 -15.16
C SER A 121 -0.93 8.54 -14.11
N ALA A 122 -2.03 7.92 -13.69
CA ALA A 122 -2.95 8.45 -12.68
C ALA A 122 -2.79 7.74 -11.33
N TRP A 123 -3.15 8.44 -10.26
CA TRP A 123 -3.10 7.94 -8.90
C TRP A 123 -4.29 8.44 -8.07
N GLU A 124 -4.57 7.75 -6.97
CA GLU A 124 -5.76 7.98 -6.14
C GLU A 124 -5.31 8.33 -4.71
N PRO A 125 -5.65 9.50 -4.15
CA PRO A 125 -5.23 9.85 -2.81
C PRO A 125 -5.76 8.91 -1.72
N GLY A 126 -6.91 8.26 -1.94
CA GLY A 126 -7.47 7.26 -1.02
C GLY A 126 -6.64 5.99 -0.86
N ASP A 127 -5.75 5.70 -1.83
CA ASP A 127 -4.82 4.56 -1.78
C ASP A 127 -3.52 4.91 -1.02
N LEU A 128 -3.35 6.16 -0.57
CA LEU A 128 -2.20 6.57 0.24
C LEU A 128 -2.32 6.05 1.66
N MET A 129 -1.15 5.79 2.24
CA MET A 129 -1.00 5.42 3.63
C MET A 129 0.15 6.19 4.25
N LEU A 130 0.10 6.36 5.56
CA LEU A 130 1.24 6.82 6.34
C LEU A 130 1.81 5.64 7.12
N VAL A 131 3.13 5.50 7.10
CA VAL A 131 3.84 4.37 7.71
C VAL A 131 5.09 4.86 8.44
N PRO A 132 5.66 4.08 9.38
CA PRO A 132 6.95 4.40 9.95
C PRO A 132 8.03 4.56 8.86
N PRO A 133 8.95 5.53 8.99
CA PRO A 133 10.00 5.74 8.00
C PRO A 133 10.77 4.45 7.69
N GLY A 134 10.95 4.15 6.41
CA GLY A 134 11.71 2.98 5.96
C GLY A 134 11.01 1.62 6.14
N LYS A 135 9.73 1.56 6.55
CA LYS A 135 8.96 0.30 6.61
C LYS A 135 8.75 -0.27 5.20
N LYS A 136 9.67 -1.14 4.78
CA LYS A 136 9.58 -1.84 3.49
C LYS A 136 8.53 -2.95 3.55
N VAL A 137 7.57 -2.90 2.64
CA VAL A 137 6.60 -3.97 2.42
C VAL A 137 7.16 -4.97 1.44
N LYS A 138 7.25 -6.25 1.83
CA LYS A 138 7.77 -7.33 0.99
C LYS A 138 6.66 -8.13 0.29
N ASP A 139 5.46 -8.14 0.86
CA ASP A 139 4.33 -8.95 0.43
C ASP A 139 2.98 -8.23 0.65
N ILE A 140 1.89 -8.85 0.19
CA ILE A 140 0.54 -8.32 0.32
C ILE A 140 0.12 -8.22 1.80
N GLU A 141 0.55 -9.17 2.61
CA GLU A 141 0.23 -9.21 4.04
C GLU A 141 0.74 -7.94 4.75
N GLY A 142 1.96 -7.49 4.44
CA GLY A 142 2.51 -6.25 4.97
C GLY A 142 1.85 -4.95 4.46
N LEU A 143 0.96 -5.01 3.45
CA LEU A 143 0.16 -3.84 3.03
C LEU A 143 -0.98 -3.55 4.00
N ALA A 144 -1.53 -4.58 4.66
CA ALA A 144 -2.66 -4.44 5.56
C ALA A 144 -2.26 -4.02 6.99
N GLU A 145 -1.01 -4.28 7.38
CA GLU A 145 -0.48 -3.94 8.71
C GLU A 145 -0.07 -2.46 8.79
N ASN A 146 -1.01 -1.58 9.13
CA ASN A 146 -0.74 -0.20 9.52
C ASN A 146 -1.07 0.00 11.00
N ASP A 147 -0.13 -0.35 11.87
CA ASP A 147 -0.39 -0.27 13.30
C ASP A 147 -0.33 1.18 13.82
N VAL A 148 0.41 2.07 13.16
CA VAL A 148 0.79 3.38 13.74
C VAL A 148 -0.08 4.55 13.31
N SER A 149 -0.82 4.44 12.21
CA SER A 149 -1.65 5.54 11.70
C SER A 149 -2.72 5.08 10.71
N GLU A 150 -3.77 5.89 10.59
CA GLU A 150 -4.91 5.66 9.72
C GLU A 150 -5.30 6.97 9.02
N ILE A 151 -5.47 6.93 7.70
CA ILE A 151 -6.08 8.04 6.94
C ILE A 151 -7.58 7.79 6.92
N HIS A 152 -8.35 8.65 7.58
CA HIS A 152 -9.81 8.51 7.69
C HIS A 152 -10.54 9.16 6.53
N ASP A 153 -10.09 10.34 6.10
CA ASP A 153 -10.73 11.12 5.03
C ASP A 153 -9.68 11.97 4.30
N TYR A 154 -10.01 12.44 3.10
CA TYR A 154 -9.20 13.35 2.33
C TYR A 154 -10.02 14.29 1.44
N GLU A 155 -9.46 15.48 1.21
CA GLU A 155 -10.01 16.51 0.32
C GLU A 155 -8.95 16.92 -0.70
N ILE A 156 -9.38 17.29 -1.91
CA ILE A 156 -8.49 17.77 -2.96
C ILE A 156 -8.70 19.27 -3.16
N TYR A 157 -7.60 19.98 -3.37
CA TYR A 157 -7.63 21.41 -3.65
C TYR A 157 -7.95 21.68 -5.12
N GLU A 158 -9.18 22.07 -5.40
CA GLU A 158 -9.65 22.42 -6.73
C GLU A 158 -10.44 23.73 -6.69
N THR A 159 -10.34 24.55 -7.74
CA THR A 159 -11.10 25.82 -7.83
C THR A 159 -10.92 26.71 -6.59
N ASN A 160 -9.68 26.81 -6.08
CA ASN A 160 -9.30 27.60 -4.91
C ASN A 160 -9.93 27.19 -3.57
N ARG A 161 -10.36 25.93 -3.43
CA ARG A 161 -10.85 25.39 -2.16
C ARG A 161 -10.57 23.90 -2.04
N PHE A 162 -10.56 23.39 -0.82
CA PHE A 162 -10.60 21.96 -0.58
C PHE A 162 -12.05 21.45 -0.73
N GLN A 163 -12.20 20.34 -1.45
CA GLN A 163 -13.48 19.65 -1.65
C GLN A 163 -13.28 18.14 -1.57
N GLN A 164 -14.33 17.41 -1.16
CA GLN A 164 -14.30 15.96 -1.15
C GLN A 164 -14.05 15.43 -2.56
N ASP A 165 -13.16 14.44 -2.66
CA ASP A 165 -12.92 13.75 -3.91
C ASP A 165 -14.09 12.80 -4.20
N MET A 166 -14.69 12.92 -5.38
CA MET A 166 -15.80 12.08 -5.82
C MET A 166 -15.29 10.79 -6.50
N GLU A 167 -14.15 10.27 -6.03
CA GLU A 167 -13.44 9.07 -6.53
C GLU A 167 -12.64 9.28 -7.84
N GLY A 168 -11.98 10.44 -7.96
CA GLY A 168 -11.16 10.77 -9.11
C GLY A 168 -9.82 10.03 -9.16
N LYS A 169 -9.44 9.56 -10.37
CA LYS A 169 -8.05 9.28 -10.71
C LYS A 169 -7.37 10.58 -11.13
N HIS A 170 -6.30 10.93 -10.45
CA HIS A 170 -5.63 12.22 -10.65
C HIS A 170 -4.35 12.07 -11.46
N LEU A 171 -4.18 12.95 -12.44
CA LEU A 171 -2.95 13.08 -13.20
C LEU A 171 -2.04 14.13 -12.56
N GLY A 172 -0.74 13.84 -12.53
CA GLY A 172 0.27 14.83 -12.14
C GLY A 172 0.19 15.25 -10.66
N SER A 173 0.57 16.50 -10.41
CA SER A 173 0.68 17.04 -9.04
C SER A 173 -0.67 17.39 -8.47
N GLN A 174 -0.92 17.02 -7.21
CA GLN A 174 -2.15 17.35 -6.49
C GLN A 174 -1.83 17.94 -5.11
N ARG A 175 -2.65 18.87 -4.65
CA ARG A 175 -2.64 19.32 -3.25
C ARG A 175 -3.82 18.69 -2.55
N VAL A 176 -3.53 17.94 -1.50
CA VAL A 176 -4.48 17.10 -0.78
C VAL A 176 -4.43 17.47 0.70
N LYS A 177 -5.59 17.46 1.35
CA LYS A 177 -5.70 17.58 2.80
C LYS A 177 -6.21 16.27 3.37
N PHE A 178 -5.42 15.62 4.20
CA PHE A 178 -5.77 14.36 4.86
C PHE A 178 -6.28 14.61 6.28
N LEU A 179 -7.24 13.81 6.74
CA LEU A 179 -7.58 13.64 8.14
C LEU A 179 -6.96 12.33 8.65
N VAL A 180 -5.97 12.44 9.52
CA VAL A 180 -5.11 11.32 9.93
C VAL A 180 -5.20 11.10 11.44
N GLY A 181 -5.44 9.86 11.84
CA GLY A 181 -5.24 9.38 13.20
C GLY A 181 -3.83 8.80 13.34
N VAL A 182 -3.08 9.22 14.35
CA VAL A 182 -1.69 8.80 14.60
C VAL A 182 -1.55 8.28 16.03
N GLN A 183 -0.83 7.17 16.22
CA GLN A 183 -0.55 6.64 17.54
C GLN A 183 0.25 7.63 18.40
N PRO A 184 -0.04 7.73 19.71
CA PRO A 184 0.73 8.59 20.61
C PRO A 184 2.24 8.25 20.61
N GLY A 185 3.08 9.29 20.58
CA GLY A 185 4.54 9.14 20.61
C GLY A 185 5.19 9.02 19.22
N VAL A 186 4.42 8.79 18.16
CA VAL A 186 4.91 8.81 16.78
C VAL A 186 5.11 10.25 16.31
N GLN A 187 6.33 10.59 15.89
CA GLN A 187 6.71 11.95 15.48
C GLN A 187 6.88 12.09 13.97
N THR A 188 7.30 11.03 13.28
CA THR A 188 7.59 11.09 11.85
C THR A 188 6.94 9.90 11.18
N LEU A 189 6.24 10.17 10.08
CA LEU A 189 5.69 9.16 9.18
C LEU A 189 6.12 9.46 7.74
N GLN A 190 6.06 8.45 6.90
CA GLN A 190 6.39 8.50 5.48
C GLN A 190 5.17 8.14 4.66
N PHE A 191 4.97 8.79 3.52
CA PHE A 191 3.89 8.42 2.62
C PHE A 191 4.24 7.11 1.91
N ARG A 192 3.24 6.25 1.79
CA ARG A 192 3.29 4.99 1.06
C ARG A 192 2.16 4.96 0.04
N TYR A 193 2.49 4.64 -1.20
CA TYR A 193 1.52 4.35 -2.25
C TYR A 193 1.81 2.95 -2.80
N TYR A 194 1.01 1.99 -2.40
CA TYR A 194 1.29 0.55 -2.59
C TYR A 194 2.69 0.17 -2.03
N LEU A 195 3.64 -0.12 -2.91
CA LEU A 195 5.00 -0.56 -2.56
C LEU A 195 6.04 0.57 -2.57
N GLU A 196 5.63 1.78 -2.94
CA GLU A 196 6.55 2.92 -3.09
C GLU A 196 6.45 3.84 -1.87
N LEU A 197 7.61 4.16 -1.29
CA LEU A 197 7.76 5.08 -0.16
C LEU A 197 8.33 6.39 -0.67
N PHE A 198 7.79 7.52 -0.20
CA PHE A 198 8.25 8.85 -0.61
C PHE A 198 7.77 9.91 0.38
N GLY A 199 8.52 10.99 0.52
CA GLY A 199 8.17 12.10 1.42
C GLY A 199 8.11 11.72 2.91
N GLU A 200 8.22 12.71 3.77
CA GLU A 200 8.05 12.53 5.22
C GLU A 200 7.15 13.65 5.74
N VAL A 201 6.41 13.34 6.79
CA VAL A 201 5.60 14.30 7.54
C VAL A 201 5.97 14.19 9.02
N GLU A 202 6.28 15.33 9.63
CA GLU A 202 6.53 15.44 11.05
C GLU A 202 5.25 15.91 11.76
N PHE A 203 4.90 15.23 12.85
CA PHE A 203 3.76 15.55 13.69
C PHE A 203 4.23 16.23 14.98
N PRO A 204 3.50 17.24 15.46
CA PRO A 204 3.81 17.85 16.74
C PRO A 204 3.56 16.83 17.85
N PHE A 205 4.56 16.60 18.70
CA PHE A 205 4.39 15.77 19.89
C PHE A 205 4.32 16.66 21.13
N THR A 206 3.49 16.26 22.09
CA THR A 206 3.39 16.93 23.37
C THR A 206 4.15 16.12 24.41
N VAL A 207 5.26 16.64 24.92
CA VAL A 207 5.92 16.07 26.10
C VAL A 207 5.30 16.75 27.31
N ASN A 208 4.66 15.97 28.19
CA ASN A 208 4.13 16.47 29.47
C ASN A 208 3.15 17.67 29.34
N GLY A 209 2.24 17.65 28.36
CA GLY A 209 1.24 18.71 28.18
C GLY A 209 1.77 20.05 27.67
N THR A 210 3.08 20.16 27.40
CA THR A 210 3.69 21.37 26.82
C THR A 210 4.14 21.06 25.39
N ALA A 211 3.63 21.81 24.41
CA ALA A 211 4.10 21.70 23.04
C ALA A 211 5.54 22.22 22.98
N GLN A 212 6.51 21.34 22.68
CA GLN A 212 7.87 21.75 22.36
C GLN A 212 8.08 21.63 20.85
N LEU A 213 8.44 22.74 20.21
CA LEU A 213 8.94 22.72 18.84
C LEU A 213 10.35 22.13 18.88
N LYS A 214 10.63 21.18 17.97
CA LYS A 214 11.97 20.63 17.77
C LYS A 214 12.92 21.80 17.42
N PRO A 215 14.03 21.99 18.15
CA PRO A 215 15.04 22.97 17.75
C PRO A 215 15.58 22.59 16.36
N ALA A 216 15.70 23.59 15.49
CA ALA A 216 16.21 23.45 14.12
C ALA A 216 17.66 22.93 14.10
#